data_AF-A0A6G0YU99-F1
#
_entry.id   AF-A0A6G0YU99-F1
#
_cell.length_a   1.000
_cell.length_b   1.000
_cell.length_c   1.000
_cell.angle_alpha   90.00
_cell.angle_beta   90.00
_cell.angle_gamma   90.00
#
_symmetry.space_group_name_H-M   'P 1'
#
loop_
_entity.id
_entity.type
_entity.pdbx_description
1 polymer ?
#
loop_
_entity_poly.entity_id
_entity_poly.type
_entity_poly.pdbx_seq_one_letter_code
_entity_poly.pdbx_strand_id
1 'polypeptide(L)'
;MHDNINEDVNSHEEVKKRLIAANRKSKVTFYKALVRPVALCASNTWATTKSDEKKLEVFERKILKKIFGPKKNNEGEYETRSNKNLEKLYNKPNIIGILKSARIGWAGHVWRSKGLIGYITAWKPTDGQIE
;
A
#
# COMPACT_ATOMS: atom_id res chain seq x y z
N MET A 1 4.73 -36.11 -37.59
CA MET A 1 5.11 -36.45 -36.20
C MET A 1 5.90 -35.27 -35.60
N HIS A 2 5.28 -34.09 -35.49
CA HIS A 2 5.99 -32.84 -35.10
C HIS A 2 5.22 -31.91 -34.12
N ASP A 3 4.06 -32.31 -33.59
CA ASP A 3 3.23 -31.40 -32.78
C ASP A 3 3.41 -31.53 -31.25
N ASN A 4 4.08 -32.59 -30.77
CA ASN A 4 4.14 -32.92 -29.34
C ASN A 4 5.12 -32.03 -28.51
N ILE A 5 6.13 -31.45 -29.17
CA ILE A 5 7.16 -30.63 -28.50
C ILE A 5 6.61 -29.24 -28.15
N ASN A 6 5.71 -28.69 -28.95
CA ASN A 6 5.18 -27.34 -28.73
C ASN A 6 4.15 -27.29 -27.58
N GLU A 7 3.43 -28.39 -27.34
CA GLU A 7 2.43 -28.50 -26.28
C GLU A 7 3.08 -28.62 -24.88
N ASP A 8 4.17 -29.39 -24.77
CA ASP A 8 4.98 -29.51 -23.54
C ASP A 8 5.69 -28.21 -23.16
N VAL A 9 6.29 -27.52 -24.14
CA VAL A 9 6.96 -26.21 -23.93
C VAL A 9 5.96 -25.15 -23.46
N ASN A 10 4.73 -25.15 -23.98
CA ASN A 10 3.68 -24.24 -23.56
C ASN A 10 3.20 -24.53 -22.12
N SER A 11 3.14 -25.80 -21.72
CA SER A 11 2.81 -26.24 -20.36
C SER A 11 3.84 -25.75 -19.34
N HIS A 12 5.14 -25.92 -19.63
CA HIS A 12 6.22 -25.48 -18.73
C HIS A 12 6.27 -23.96 -18.56
N GLU A 13 6.07 -23.19 -19.62
CA GLU A 13 6.01 -21.72 -19.54
C GLU A 13 4.79 -21.23 -18.76
N GLU A 14 3.65 -21.92 -18.86
CA GLU A 14 2.46 -21.63 -18.07
C GLU A 14 2.66 -21.91 -16.58
N VAL A 15 3.32 -23.03 -16.24
CA VAL A 15 3.70 -23.36 -14.85
C VAL A 15 4.65 -22.30 -14.27
N LYS A 16 5.67 -21.87 -15.02
CA LYS A 16 6.57 -20.78 -14.59
C LYS A 16 5.82 -19.47 -14.32
N LYS A 17 4.90 -19.08 -15.21
CA LYS A 17 4.08 -17.87 -15.03
C LYS A 17 3.26 -17.95 -13.74
N ARG A 18 2.64 -19.11 -13.47
CA ARG A 18 1.84 -19.36 -12.25
C ARG A 18 2.69 -19.29 -10.99
N LEU A 19 3.88 -19.89 -10.98
CA LEU A 19 4.81 -19.83 -9.84
C LEU A 19 5.28 -18.40 -9.55
N ILE A 20 5.64 -17.63 -10.58
CA ILE A 20 6.02 -16.22 -10.44
C ILE A 20 4.84 -15.41 -9.91
N ALA A 21 3.63 -15.64 -10.41
CA ALA A 21 2.42 -14.96 -9.96
C ALA A 21 2.11 -15.29 -8.49
N ALA A 22 2.25 -16.55 -8.07
CA ALA A 22 2.08 -16.99 -6.68
C ALA A 22 3.11 -16.33 -5.74
N ASN A 23 4.40 -16.31 -6.12
CA ASN A 23 5.45 -15.65 -5.35
C ASN A 23 5.17 -14.15 -5.19
N ARG A 24 4.76 -13.46 -6.26
CA ARG A 24 4.35 -12.05 -6.20
C ARG A 24 3.17 -11.84 -5.26
N LYS A 25 2.15 -12.70 -5.29
CA LYS A 25 1.00 -12.63 -4.37
C LYS A 25 1.45 -12.77 -2.92
N SER A 26 2.30 -13.75 -2.59
CA SER A 26 2.84 -13.93 -1.23
C SER A 26 3.63 -12.70 -0.75
N LYS A 27 4.49 -12.13 -1.61
CA LYS A 27 5.24 -10.91 -1.30
C LYS A 27 4.33 -9.70 -1.08
N VAL A 28 3.27 -9.55 -1.88
CA VAL A 28 2.26 -8.49 -1.68
C VAL A 28 1.53 -8.68 -0.35
N THR A 29 1.17 -9.91 0.02
CA THR A 29 0.55 -10.22 1.31
C THR A 29 1.48 -9.88 2.47
N PHE A 30 2.75 -10.26 2.39
CA PHE A 30 3.76 -9.94 3.40
C PHE A 30 3.92 -8.42 3.59
N TYR A 31 4.01 -7.68 2.49
CA TYR A 31 4.03 -6.22 2.52
C TYR A 31 2.81 -5.64 3.26
N LYS A 32 1.61 -6.14 2.96
CA LYS A 32 0.36 -5.68 3.58
C LYS A 32 0.24 -6.01 5.06
N ALA A 33 0.71 -7.19 5.46
CA ALA A 33 0.52 -7.71 6.81
C ALA A 33 1.55 -7.15 7.80
N LEU A 34 2.80 -6.90 7.36
CA LEU A 34 3.90 -6.56 8.27
C LEU A 34 4.45 -5.16 7.99
N VAL A 35 4.83 -4.88 6.75
CA VAL A 35 5.53 -3.62 6.43
C VAL A 35 4.58 -2.43 6.47
N ARG A 36 3.37 -2.60 5.93
CA ARG A 36 2.37 -1.53 5.84
C ARG A 36 1.88 -1.05 7.21
N PRO A 37 1.51 -1.91 8.19
CA PRO A 37 1.13 -1.45 9.52
C PRO A 37 2.24 -0.70 10.23
N VAL A 38 3.50 -1.16 10.12
CA VAL A 38 4.66 -0.49 10.73
C VAL A 38 4.86 0.91 10.14
N ALA A 39 4.83 1.04 8.81
CA ALA A 39 4.95 2.33 8.14
C ALA A 39 3.79 3.29 8.46
N LEU A 40 2.57 2.74 8.59
CA LEU A 40 1.38 3.52 8.93
C LEU A 40 1.32 3.92 10.39
N CYS A 41 1.74 3.07 11.33
CA CYS A 41 1.71 3.36 12.76
C CYS A 41 2.50 4.64 13.08
N ALA A 42 3.71 4.76 12.54
CA ALA A 42 4.51 5.97 12.63
C ALA A 42 3.84 7.20 11.98
N SER A 43 2.98 7.00 10.99
CA SER A 43 2.28 8.09 10.30
C SER A 43 0.93 8.44 10.93
N ASN A 44 0.34 7.54 11.72
CA ASN A 44 -1.00 7.71 12.27
C ASN A 44 -0.96 8.46 13.62
N THR A 45 0.10 8.25 14.40
CA THR A 45 0.28 8.86 15.72
C THR A 45 0.95 10.24 15.65
N TRP A 46 1.67 10.54 14.57
CA TRP A 46 2.39 11.81 14.40
C TRP A 46 1.68 12.74 13.40
N ALA A 47 1.87 14.05 13.56
CA ALA A 47 1.41 15.06 12.59
C ALA A 47 2.16 14.89 11.26
N THR A 48 1.56 14.19 10.28
CA THR A 48 2.19 14.04 8.96
C THR A 48 1.99 15.31 8.15
N THR A 49 3.08 15.83 7.59
CA THR A 49 3.00 16.89 6.58
C THR A 49 2.72 16.30 5.20
N LYS A 50 2.37 17.14 4.22
CA LYS A 50 2.29 16.75 2.80
C LYS A 50 3.59 16.17 2.27
N SER A 51 4.73 16.63 2.80
CA SER A 51 6.04 16.11 2.46
C SER A 51 6.21 14.66 2.93
N ASP A 52 5.66 14.29 4.08
CA ASP A 52 5.74 12.94 4.62
C ASP A 52 4.80 11.98 3.87
N GLU A 53 3.60 12.44 3.48
CA GLU A 53 2.72 11.68 2.57
C GLU A 53 3.49 11.32 1.28
N LYS A 54 4.19 12.28 0.68
CA LYS A 54 4.99 12.06 -0.54
C LYS A 54 6.14 11.07 -0.32
N LYS A 55 6.85 11.15 0.81
CA LYS A 55 7.91 10.18 1.16
C LYS A 55 7.33 8.77 1.31
N LEU A 56 6.16 8.63 1.93
CA LEU A 56 5.48 7.36 2.13
C LEU A 56 5.04 6.73 0.81
N GLU A 57 4.57 7.54 -0.14
CA GLU A 57 4.25 7.08 -1.49
C GLU A 57 5.50 6.62 -2.25
N VAL A 58 6.61 7.37 -2.18
CA VAL A 58 7.88 6.95 -2.79
C VAL A 58 8.38 5.63 -2.18
N PHE A 59 8.23 5.46 -0.87
CA PHE A 59 8.57 4.23 -0.16
C PHE A 59 7.72 3.04 -0.65
N GLU A 60 6.39 3.16 -0.70
CA GLU A 60 5.52 2.10 -1.22
C GLU A 60 5.87 1.75 -2.67
N ARG A 61 6.09 2.75 -3.53
CA ARG A 61 6.51 2.53 -4.93
C ARG A 61 7.82 1.77 -5.03
N LYS A 62 8.82 2.06 -4.18
CA LYS A 62 10.09 1.32 -4.15
C LYS A 62 9.88 -0.15 -3.80
N ILE A 63 9.03 -0.45 -2.81
CA ILE A 63 8.71 -1.84 -2.42
C ILE A 63 7.96 -2.55 -3.54
N LEU A 64 6.92 -1.94 -4.09
CA LEU A 64 6.13 -2.55 -5.16
C LEU A 64 6.98 -2.82 -6.41
N LYS A 65 7.94 -1.95 -6.76
CA LYS A 65 8.90 -2.19 -7.85
C LYS A 65 9.77 -3.42 -7.57
N LYS A 66 10.22 -3.63 -6.34
CA LYS A 66 10.95 -4.85 -5.94
C LYS A 66 10.09 -6.11 -6.01
N ILE A 67 8.80 -6.02 -5.69
CA ILE A 67 7.89 -7.18 -5.70
C ILE A 67 7.54 -7.59 -7.14
N PHE A 68 7.14 -6.64 -7.98
CA PHE A 68 6.71 -6.92 -9.35
C PHE A 68 7.89 -7.12 -10.31
N GLY A 69 9.05 -6.52 -10.00
CA GLY A 69 10.26 -6.57 -10.80
C GLY A 69 10.15 -5.77 -12.10
N PRO A 70 11.21 -5.80 -12.93
CA PRO A 70 11.21 -5.14 -14.24
C PRO A 70 10.16 -5.75 -15.18
N LYS A 71 9.82 -5.00 -16.24
CA LYS A 71 8.97 -5.48 -17.34
C LYS A 71 9.87 -5.74 -18.54
N LYS A 72 9.59 -6.82 -19.28
CA LYS A 72 10.23 -7.08 -20.57
C LYS A 72 9.51 -6.29 -21.66
N ASN A 73 10.24 -5.48 -22.41
CA ASN A 73 9.72 -4.72 -23.54
C ASN A 73 9.60 -5.60 -24.79
N ASN A 74 8.95 -5.08 -25.83
CA ASN A 74 8.75 -5.79 -27.09
C ASN A 74 10.09 -6.12 -27.78
N GLU A 75 11.12 -5.31 -27.53
CA GLU A 75 12.51 -5.51 -27.99
C GLU A 75 13.30 -6.52 -27.14
N GLY A 76 12.70 -7.06 -26.07
CA GLY A 76 13.33 -8.04 -25.20
C GLY A 76 14.16 -7.45 -24.05
N GLU A 77 14.33 -6.13 -23.99
CA GLU A 77 15.03 -5.43 -22.90
C GLU A 77 14.20 -5.32 -21.61
N TYR A 78 14.89 -5.24 -20.47
CA TYR A 78 14.26 -5.06 -19.16
C TYR A 78 14.13 -3.58 -18.81
N GLU A 79 12.90 -3.07 -18.84
CA GLU A 79 12.61 -1.69 -18.47
C GLU A 79 12.07 -1.57 -17.03
N THR A 80 12.43 -0.47 -16.37
CA THR A 80 11.80 -0.07 -15.11
C THR A 80 10.32 0.24 -15.34
N ARG A 81 9.43 -0.39 -14.57
CA ARG A 81 7.99 -0.11 -14.69
C ARG A 81 7.67 1.35 -14.34
N SER A 82 6.94 2.01 -15.24
CA SER A 82 6.28 3.29 -14.99
C SER A 82 5.30 3.21 -13.82
N ASN A 83 5.14 4.32 -13.09
CA ASN A 83 4.27 4.40 -11.91
C ASN A 83 2.81 4.07 -12.24
N LYS A 84 2.30 4.53 -13.39
CA LYS A 84 0.92 4.23 -13.84
C LYS A 84 0.68 2.74 -14.06
N ASN A 85 1.66 2.04 -14.66
CA ASN A 85 1.56 0.60 -14.88
C ASN A 85 1.60 -0.17 -13.57
N LEU A 86 2.46 0.25 -12.64
CA LEU A 86 2.58 -0.34 -11.33
C LEU A 86 1.32 -0.17 -10.48
N GLU A 87 0.66 0.99 -10.57
CA GLU A 87 -0.63 1.25 -9.94
C GLU A 87 -1.73 0.34 -10.50
N LYS A 88 -1.83 0.21 -11.83
CA LYS A 88 -2.77 -0.71 -12.49
C LYS A 88 -2.58 -2.17 -12.06
N LEU A 89 -1.33 -2.60 -11.89
CA LEU A 89 -1.00 -3.96 -11.45
C LEU A 89 -1.34 -4.20 -9.98
N TYR A 90 -1.12 -3.20 -9.13
CA TYR A 90 -1.42 -3.32 -7.72
C TYR A 90 -2.93 -3.29 -7.46
N ASN A 91 -3.67 -2.47 -8.23
CA ASN A 91 -5.13 -2.32 -8.23
C ASN A 91 -5.76 -2.21 -6.82
N LYS A 92 -5.05 -1.52 -5.92
CA LYS A 92 -5.42 -1.40 -4.51
C LYS A 92 -5.10 0.02 -4.03
N PRO A 93 -5.79 0.50 -2.99
CA PRO A 93 -5.52 1.81 -2.43
C PRO A 93 -4.05 1.93 -2.00
N ASN A 94 -3.44 3.02 -2.45
CA ASN A 94 -2.12 3.50 -2.06
C ASN A 94 -2.09 3.67 -0.52
N ILE A 95 -0.90 3.55 0.07
CA ILE A 95 -0.67 3.70 1.50
C ILE A 95 -1.22 5.03 2.04
N ILE A 96 -1.16 6.11 1.26
CA ILE A 96 -1.79 7.41 1.63
C ILE A 96 -3.31 7.28 1.74
N GLY A 97 -3.94 6.56 0.82
CA GLY A 97 -5.40 6.33 0.86
C GLY A 97 -5.81 5.58 2.12
N ILE A 98 -5.03 4.57 2.52
CA ILE A 98 -5.23 3.84 3.77
C ILE A 98 -5.03 4.74 4.99
N LEU A 99 -3.97 5.56 5.00
CA LEU A 99 -3.70 6.51 6.08
C LEU A 99 -4.88 7.48 6.27
N LYS A 100 -5.40 8.05 5.17
CA LYS A 100 -6.56 8.95 5.20
C LYS A 100 -7.81 8.25 5.72
N SER A 101 -8.08 7.01 5.26
CA SER A 101 -9.22 6.24 5.77
C SER A 101 -9.09 5.92 7.27
N ALA A 102 -7.88 5.62 7.74
CA ALA A 102 -7.62 5.33 9.15
C ALA A 102 -7.86 6.57 10.02
N ARG A 103 -7.46 7.75 9.54
CA ARG A 103 -7.70 9.02 10.24
C ARG A 103 -9.17 9.38 10.32
N ILE A 104 -9.91 9.24 9.23
CA ILE A 104 -11.37 9.47 9.22
C ILE A 104 -12.06 8.48 10.18
N GLY A 105 -11.63 7.22 10.17
CA GLY A 105 -12.11 6.21 11.12
C GLY A 105 -11.85 6.58 12.57
N TRP A 106 -10.62 7.03 12.89
CA TRP A 106 -10.25 7.48 14.22
C TRP A 106 -11.01 8.73 14.66
N ALA A 107 -11.09 9.75 13.81
CA ALA A 107 -11.87 10.96 14.08
C ALA A 107 -13.34 10.64 14.33
N GLY A 108 -13.93 9.75 13.53
CA GLY A 108 -15.29 9.26 13.73
C GLY A 108 -15.46 8.47 15.03
N HIS A 109 -14.47 7.66 15.43
CA HIS A 109 -14.48 6.96 16.71
C HIS A 109 -14.42 7.93 17.90
N VAL A 110 -13.54 8.93 17.84
CA VAL A 110 -13.43 10.00 18.84
C VAL A 110 -14.74 10.76 18.96
N TRP A 111 -15.34 11.17 17.84
CA TRP A 111 -16.61 11.90 17.81
C TRP A 111 -17.78 11.14 18.44
N ARG A 112 -17.81 9.80 18.27
CA ARG A 112 -18.86 8.94 18.86
C ARG A 112 -18.52 8.46 20.27
N SER A 113 -17.32 8.74 20.77
CA SER A 113 -16.90 8.27 22.09
C SER A 113 -17.64 9.04 23.18
N LYS A 114 -18.39 8.30 24.01
CA LYS A 114 -19.03 8.83 25.22
C LYS A 114 -18.11 8.75 26.46
N GLY A 115 -16.87 8.31 26.29
CA GLY A 115 -15.89 8.18 27.36
C GLY A 115 -15.01 9.40 27.52
N LEU A 116 -13.97 9.27 28.37
CA LEU A 116 -13.01 10.32 28.70
C LEU A 116 -12.44 11.06 27.47
N ILE A 117 -12.13 10.33 26.40
CA ILE A 117 -11.61 10.91 25.15
C ILE A 117 -12.60 11.92 24.54
N GLY A 118 -13.88 11.57 24.49
CA GLY A 118 -14.92 12.47 23.98
C GLY A 118 -15.02 13.74 24.84
N TYR A 119 -15.02 13.59 26.17
CA TYR A 119 -15.06 14.70 27.10
C TYR A 119 -13.86 15.64 26.97
N ILE A 120 -12.64 15.12 26.88
CA ILE A 120 -11.42 15.92 26.70
C ILE A 120 -11.49 16.71 25.39
N THR A 121 -11.96 16.09 24.30
CA THR A 121 -12.05 16.78 23.00
C THR A 121 -13.18 17.79 22.89
N ALA A 122 -14.26 17.61 23.65
CA ALA A 122 -15.39 18.53 23.71
C ALA A 122 -15.16 19.68 24.72
N TRP A 123 -14.12 19.58 25.53
CA TRP A 123 -13.78 20.58 26.53
C TRP A 123 -13.47 21.93 25.87
N LYS A 124 -14.11 22.98 26.38
CA LYS A 124 -13.76 24.36 26.07
C LYS A 124 -13.26 25.01 27.36
N PRO A 125 -12.13 25.72 27.34
CA PRO A 125 -11.75 26.54 28.48
C PRO A 125 -12.88 27.53 28.73
N THR A 126 -13.40 27.56 29.95
CA THR A 126 -14.24 28.66 30.40
C THR A 126 -13.36 29.91 30.36
N ASP A 127 -13.69 30.86 29.50
CA ASP A 127 -13.06 32.17 29.50
C ASP A 127 -13.23 32.74 30.91
N GLY A 128 -12.11 32.88 31.63
CA GLY A 128 -12.13 33.32 33.00
C GLY A 128 -12.75 34.70 33.10
N GLN A 129 -13.93 34.77 33.71
CA GLN A 129 -14.29 35.90 34.56
C GLN A 129 -13.30 35.88 35.74
N ILE A 130 -12.15 36.52 35.53
CA ILE A 130 -11.29 36.96 36.62
C ILE A 130 -11.75 38.39 36.88
N GLU A 131 -12.49 38.57 37.98
CA GLU A 131 -12.80 39.88 38.57
C GLU A 131 -11.52 40.67 38.91
#